data_AF-A0A2D5TJD0-F1
#
_entry.id   AF-A0A2D5TJD0-F1
#
_cell.length_a   1.000
_cell.length_b   1.000
_cell.length_c   1.000
_cell.angle_alpha   90.00
_cell.angle_beta   90.00
_cell.angle_gamma   90.00
#
_symmetry.space_group_name_H-M   'P 1'
#
loop_
_entity.id
_entity.type
_entity.pdbx_description
1 polymer ?
#
loop_
_entity_poly.entity_id
_entity_poly.type
_entity_poly.pdbx_seq_one_letter_code
_entity_poly.pdbx_strand_id
1 'polypeptide(L)'
;MICHVVSKIRVEVKMDCPTCHGTGEVDDNFLTDELVEQVFNEYYAIRGWHTAYGVESWEEYGHHVTVRNDTSARSCYNYEDVQIPIELFVRDETLRSQRIKEDFEKSQAEEKKKSEEEKQRKKERLRQQLEELEKE
;
A
#
# COMPACT_ATOMS: atom_id res chain seq x y z
N MET A 1 50.15 26.23 33.73
CA MET A 1 48.79 26.08 33.18
C MET A 1 48.85 26.44 31.70
N ILE A 2 48.90 25.45 30.80
CA ILE A 2 48.88 25.70 29.35
C ILE A 2 47.57 25.13 28.83
N CYS A 3 46.65 26.02 28.47
CA CYS A 3 45.35 25.67 27.89
C CYS A 3 45.56 25.42 26.40
N HIS A 4 45.55 24.16 25.96
CA HIS A 4 45.51 23.82 24.54
C HIS A 4 44.06 23.88 24.07
N VAL A 5 43.76 24.86 23.22
CA VAL A 5 42.48 24.99 22.52
C VAL A 5 42.43 23.94 21.42
N VAL A 6 41.67 22.88 21.64
CA VAL A 6 41.38 21.88 20.60
C VAL A 6 40.35 22.50 19.66
N SER A 7 40.83 23.01 18.52
CA SER A 7 39.97 23.50 17.45
C SER A 7 39.17 22.32 16.90
N LYS A 8 37.85 22.32 17.13
CA LYS A 8 36.92 21.36 16.53
C LYS A 8 36.86 21.65 15.03
N ILE A 9 37.50 20.79 14.23
CA ILE A 9 37.26 20.72 12.79
C ILE A 9 35.81 20.23 12.61
N ARG A 10 34.90 21.15 12.32
CA ARG A 10 33.53 20.82 11.92
C ARG A 10 33.60 20.40 10.45
N VAL A 11 33.68 19.10 10.21
CA VAL A 11 33.55 18.56 8.86
C VAL A 11 32.09 18.71 8.46
N GLU A 12 31.78 19.74 7.69
CA GLU A 12 30.50 19.84 6.98
C GLU A 12 30.52 18.79 5.87
N VAL A 13 30.03 17.60 6.20
CA VAL A 13 29.69 16.61 5.18
C VAL A 13 28.45 17.17 4.47
N LYS A 14 28.66 17.82 3.32
CA LYS A 14 27.58 18.02 2.35
C LYS A 14 27.22 16.64 1.81
N MET A 15 26.28 15.97 2.48
CA MET A 15 25.57 14.87 1.87
C MET A 15 24.65 15.49 0.84
N ASP A 16 25.12 15.53 -0.41
CA ASP A 16 24.24 15.80 -1.54
C ASP A 16 23.23 14.65 -1.58
N CYS A 17 22.04 14.90 -1.04
CA CYS A 17 20.93 13.97 -1.17
C CYS A 17 20.61 13.89 -2.68
N PRO A 18 20.77 12.71 -3.31
CA PRO A 18 20.60 12.56 -4.75
C PRO A 18 19.19 12.92 -5.22
N THR A 19 18.23 12.99 -4.30
CA THR A 19 16.82 13.29 -4.56
C THR A 19 16.49 14.77 -4.50
N CYS A 20 17.06 15.53 -3.55
CA CYS A 20 16.71 16.94 -3.37
C CYS A 20 17.76 17.91 -3.94
N HIS A 21 18.83 17.42 -4.58
CA HIS A 21 19.92 18.23 -5.17
C HIS A 21 20.46 19.37 -4.27
N GLY A 22 20.32 19.24 -2.95
CA GLY A 22 20.68 20.27 -1.98
C GLY A 22 19.72 21.47 -1.88
N THR A 23 18.58 21.48 -2.57
CA THR A 23 17.53 22.52 -2.45
C THR A 23 16.56 22.24 -1.30
N GLY A 24 16.45 20.97 -0.88
CA GLY A 24 15.45 20.54 0.10
C GLY A 24 14.04 20.41 -0.47
N GLU A 25 13.86 20.68 -1.75
CA GLU A 25 12.61 20.47 -2.47
C GLU A 25 12.63 19.07 -3.12
N VAL A 26 11.56 18.31 -2.90
CA VAL A 26 11.31 17.01 -3.53
C VAL A 26 10.12 17.15 -4.45
N ASP A 27 10.07 16.35 -5.51
CA ASP A 27 8.92 16.33 -6.42
C ASP A 27 7.62 16.07 -5.66
N ASP A 28 6.50 16.65 -6.10
CA ASP A 28 5.20 16.45 -5.46
C ASP A 28 4.80 14.96 -5.45
N ASN A 29 5.27 14.18 -6.43
CA ASN A 29 5.07 12.74 -6.55
C ASN A 29 6.13 11.91 -5.81
N PHE A 30 7.08 12.55 -5.12
CA PHE A 30 8.09 11.83 -4.36
C PHE A 30 7.44 11.11 -3.17
N LEU A 31 7.53 9.78 -3.17
CA LEU A 31 7.09 8.93 -2.07
C LEU A 31 8.04 9.09 -0.88
N THR A 32 7.52 9.67 0.20
CA THR A 32 8.21 9.71 1.49
C THR A 32 7.66 8.64 2.41
N ASP A 33 8.43 8.20 3.39
CA ASP A 33 7.99 7.23 4.40
C ASP A 33 6.68 7.70 5.07
N GLU A 34 6.57 9.00 5.37
CA GLU A 34 5.36 9.58 5.98
C GLU A 34 4.15 9.53 5.05
N LEU A 35 4.34 9.83 3.76
CA LEU A 35 3.25 9.76 2.78
C LEU A 35 2.78 8.31 2.61
N VAL A 36 3.72 7.37 2.56
CA VAL A 36 3.39 5.95 2.41
C VAL A 36 2.62 5.45 3.63
N GLU A 37 3.08 5.77 4.84
CA GLU A 37 2.39 5.39 6.07
C GLU A 37 0.98 6.01 6.15
N GLN A 38 0.81 7.28 5.77
CA GLN A 38 -0.50 7.94 5.74
C GLN A 38 -1.47 7.27 4.77
N VAL A 39 -1.04 7.06 3.53
CA VAL A 39 -1.84 6.41 2.48
C VAL A 39 -2.21 4.99 2.92
N PHE A 40 -1.25 4.24 3.47
CA PHE A 40 -1.47 2.88 3.96
C PHE A 40 -2.52 2.82 5.07
N ASN A 41 -2.42 3.72 6.06
CA ASN A 41 -3.38 3.78 7.17
C ASN A 41 -4.79 4.17 6.69
N GLU A 42 -4.92 5.15 5.80
CA GLU A 42 -6.21 5.53 5.20
C GLU A 42 -6.80 4.39 4.37
N TYR A 43 -5.95 3.70 3.59
CA TYR A 43 -6.34 2.56 2.78
C TYR A 43 -6.93 1.42 3.63
N TYR A 44 -6.27 1.08 4.74
CA TYR A 44 -6.78 0.10 5.70
C TYR A 44 -8.08 0.57 6.36
N ALA A 45 -8.13 1.83 6.80
CA ALA A 45 -9.28 2.39 7.49
C ALA A 45 -10.54 2.37 6.61
N ILE A 46 -10.43 2.77 5.35
CA ILE A 46 -11.55 2.78 4.40
C ILE A 46 -12.07 1.36 4.11
N ARG A 47 -11.15 0.38 4.09
CA ARG A 47 -11.49 -1.04 3.92
C ARG A 47 -11.97 -1.72 5.20
N GLY A 48 -11.98 -1.01 6.33
CA GLY A 48 -12.39 -1.54 7.63
C GLY A 48 -11.39 -2.52 8.25
N TRP A 49 -10.11 -2.44 7.86
CA TRP A 49 -9.04 -3.26 8.37
C TRP A 49 -8.29 -2.54 9.49
N HIS A 50 -7.64 -3.32 10.37
CA HIS A 50 -6.82 -2.80 11.46
C HIS A 50 -5.36 -3.18 11.25
N THR A 51 -4.48 -2.20 11.37
CA THR A 51 -3.03 -2.42 11.35
C THR A 51 -2.58 -2.92 12.73
N ALA A 52 -1.64 -3.87 12.76
CA ALA A 52 -1.07 -4.36 14.00
C ALA A 52 0.13 -3.51 14.43
N TYR A 53 1.12 -3.38 13.54
CA TYR A 53 2.36 -2.65 13.81
C TYR A 53 2.72 -1.61 12.74
N GLY A 54 1.95 -1.52 11.64
CA GLY A 54 2.11 -0.49 10.61
C GLY A 54 3.09 -0.88 9.51
N VAL A 55 3.66 0.12 8.83
CA VAL A 55 4.57 -0.10 7.69
C VAL A 55 5.96 -0.49 8.18
N GLU A 56 6.42 -1.70 7.86
CA GLU A 56 7.81 -2.14 8.11
C GLU A 56 8.75 -1.65 7.01
N SER A 57 8.36 -1.84 5.76
CA SER A 57 9.11 -1.40 4.58
C SER A 57 8.17 -1.22 3.38
N TRP A 58 8.63 -0.52 2.35
CA TRP A 58 7.88 -0.35 1.12
C TRP A 58 8.79 -0.30 -0.09
N GLU A 59 8.27 -0.76 -1.22
CA GLU A 59 8.97 -0.77 -2.50
C GLU A 59 8.02 -0.33 -3.62
N GLU A 60 8.51 0.53 -4.51
CA GLU A 60 7.78 0.92 -5.71
C GLU A 60 8.08 -0.07 -6.85
N TYR A 61 7.04 -0.67 -7.41
CA TYR A 61 7.16 -1.57 -8.55
C TYR A 61 6.07 -1.31 -9.60
N GLY A 62 6.49 -0.76 -10.75
CA GLY A 62 5.60 -0.50 -11.87
C GLY A 62 4.55 0.57 -11.54
N HIS A 63 3.30 0.15 -11.39
CA HIS A 63 2.16 1.04 -11.09
C HIS A 63 1.65 0.90 -9.64
N HIS A 64 2.39 0.20 -8.78
CA HIS A 64 2.00 -0.05 -7.40
C HIS A 64 3.16 0.22 -6.44
N VAL A 65 2.81 0.66 -5.23
CA VAL A 65 3.67 0.60 -4.06
C VAL A 65 3.30 -0.64 -3.29
N THR A 66 4.26 -1.54 -3.09
CA THR A 66 4.11 -2.70 -2.23
C THR A 66 4.54 -2.29 -0.83
N VAL A 67 3.61 -2.33 0.11
CA VAL A 67 3.83 -1.98 1.51
C VAL A 67 3.85 -3.27 2.32
N ARG A 68 4.96 -3.56 2.98
CA ARG A 68 5.08 -4.67 3.92
C ARG A 68 4.60 -4.22 5.29
N ASN A 69 3.53 -4.86 5.77
CA ASN A 69 2.95 -4.65 7.08
C ASN A 69 3.40 -5.76 8.02
N ASP A 70 3.90 -5.37 9.19
CA ASP A 70 4.17 -6.31 10.27
C ASP A 70 2.85 -6.69 10.97
N THR A 71 2.47 -7.96 10.81
CA THR A 71 1.27 -8.56 11.39
C THR A 71 1.62 -9.58 12.48
N SER A 72 2.86 -9.54 12.96
CA SER A 72 3.35 -10.44 13.99
C SER A 72 2.50 -10.37 15.25
N ALA A 73 2.26 -11.52 15.89
CA ALA A 73 1.56 -11.57 17.17
C ALA A 73 2.15 -12.71 18.00
N ARG A 74 2.40 -12.44 19.30
CA ARG A 74 2.86 -13.43 20.29
C ARG A 74 3.96 -14.38 19.76
N SER A 75 5.08 -13.81 19.33
CA SER A 75 6.28 -14.55 18.85
C SER A 75 6.14 -15.29 17.51
N CYS A 76 5.05 -15.07 16.77
CA CYS A 76 4.97 -15.46 15.36
C CYS A 76 5.41 -14.28 14.48
N TYR A 77 6.49 -14.45 13.72
CA TYR A 77 6.92 -13.47 12.71
C TYR A 77 6.06 -13.64 11.46
N ASN A 78 5.07 -12.76 11.29
CA ASN A 78 4.18 -12.75 10.13
C ASN A 78 4.20 -11.37 9.49
N TYR A 79 4.21 -11.36 8.16
CA TYR A 79 4.20 -10.17 7.35
C TYR A 79 3.14 -10.30 6.28
N GLU A 80 2.52 -9.18 5.95
CA GLU A 80 1.56 -9.07 4.86
C GLU A 80 2.06 -8.01 3.88
N ASP A 81 2.15 -8.37 2.61
CA ASP A 81 2.49 -7.43 1.55
C ASP A 81 1.20 -6.94 0.90
N VAL A 82 0.96 -5.62 0.97
CA VAL A 82 -0.20 -4.98 0.37
C VAL A 82 0.23 -4.13 -0.82
N GLN A 83 -0.40 -4.37 -1.97
CA GLN A 83 -0.17 -3.57 -3.17
C GLN A 83 -1.19 -2.43 -3.23
N ILE A 84 -0.69 -1.20 -3.26
CA ILE A 84 -1.50 0.01 -3.36
C ILE A 84 -1.15 0.71 -4.68
N PRO A 85 -2.12 1.05 -5.53
CA PRO A 85 -1.86 1.80 -6.76
C PRO A 85 -1.16 3.13 -6.49
N ILE A 86 -0.12 3.46 -7.27
CA ILE A 86 0.68 4.70 -7.09
C ILE A 86 -0.20 5.95 -7.19
N GLU A 87 -1.28 5.90 -7.99
CA GLU A 87 -2.23 6.98 -8.20
C GLU A 87 -2.99 7.42 -6.93
N LEU A 88 -2.94 6.60 -5.87
CA LEU A 88 -3.54 6.90 -4.56
C LEU A 88 -2.59 7.69 -3.64
N PHE A 89 -1.29 7.76 -3.95
CA PHE A 89 -0.29 8.45 -3.15
C PHE A 89 -0.28 9.97 -3.43
N VAL A 90 -1.42 10.60 -3.15
CA VAL A 90 -1.63 12.04 -3.34
C VAL A 90 -1.49 12.75 -1.99
N ARG A 91 -0.80 13.90 -1.95
CA ARG A 91 -0.60 14.67 -0.71
C ARG A 91 -1.89 15.32 -0.18
N ASP A 92 -2.79 15.73 -1.08
CA ASP A 92 -4.13 16.22 -0.71
C ASP A 92 -4.97 15.10 -0.08
N GLU A 93 -5.23 15.23 1.22
CA GLU A 93 -5.94 14.21 2.01
C GLU A 93 -7.37 13.97 1.54
N THR A 94 -8.08 15.03 1.12
CA THR A 94 -9.48 14.93 0.69
C THR A 94 -9.56 14.18 -0.63
N LEU A 95 -8.69 14.55 -1.57
CA LEU A 95 -8.59 13.89 -2.86
C LEU A 95 -8.13 12.43 -2.72
N ARG A 96 -7.13 12.18 -1.87
CA ARG A 96 -6.64 10.84 -1.55
C ARG A 96 -7.74 9.96 -0.98
N SER A 97 -8.42 10.41 0.08
CA SER A 97 -9.52 9.67 0.69
C SER A 97 -10.67 9.39 -0.28
N GLN A 98 -10.98 10.31 -1.19
CA GLN A 98 -11.98 10.08 -2.23
C GLN A 98 -11.52 8.97 -3.21
N ARG A 99 -10.29 9.06 -3.72
CA ARG A 99 -9.74 8.06 -4.66
C ARG A 99 -9.66 6.66 -4.03
N ILE A 100 -9.25 6.57 -2.78
CA ILE A 100 -9.20 5.29 -2.05
C ILE A 100 -10.61 4.68 -1.92
N LYS A 101 -11.64 5.51 -1.66
CA LYS A 101 -13.04 5.03 -1.64
C LYS A 101 -13.49 4.53 -3.01
N GLU A 102 -13.20 5.28 -4.07
CA GLU A 102 -13.54 4.89 -5.44
C GLU A 102 -12.85 3.57 -5.84
N ASP A 103 -11.57 3.40 -5.48
CA ASP A 103 -10.82 2.15 -5.67
C ASP A 103 -11.47 0.96 -4.92
N PHE A 104 -11.87 1.18 -3.67
CA PHE A 104 -12.52 0.15 -2.87
C PHE A 104 -13.91 -0.23 -3.41
N GLU A 105 -14.73 0.75 -3.81
CA GLU A 105 -16.04 0.52 -4.43
C GLU A 105 -15.90 -0.24 -5.76
N LYS A 106 -14.91 0.11 -6.58
CA LYS A 106 -14.59 -0.61 -7.81
C LYS A 106 -14.22 -2.06 -7.51
N SER A 107 -13.33 -2.29 -6.54
CA SER A 107 -12.92 -3.63 -6.12
C SER A 107 -14.13 -4.49 -5.70
N GLN A 108 -15.03 -3.93 -4.88
CA GLN A 108 -16.25 -4.64 -4.45
C GLN A 108 -17.19 -4.94 -5.62
N ALA A 109 -17.34 -4.03 -6.57
CA ALA A 109 -18.18 -4.25 -7.75
C ALA A 109 -17.63 -5.38 -8.62
N GLU A 110 -16.31 -5.44 -8.81
CA GLU A 110 -15.63 -6.51 -9.55
C GLU A 110 -15.77 -7.87 -8.85
N GLU A 111 -15.59 -7.93 -7.53
CA GLU A 111 -15.80 -9.15 -6.74
C GLU A 111 -17.23 -9.65 -6.82
N LYS A 112 -18.21 -8.75 -6.72
CA LYS A 112 -19.63 -9.08 -6.85
C LYS A 112 -19.94 -9.64 -8.23
N LYS A 113 -19.43 -9.00 -9.29
CA LYS A 113 -19.58 -9.48 -10.68
C LYS A 113 -18.99 -10.88 -10.83
N LYS A 114 -17.77 -11.12 -10.32
CA LYS A 114 -17.12 -12.43 -10.35
C LYS A 114 -17.94 -13.51 -9.62
N SER A 115 -18.49 -13.18 -8.45
CA SER A 115 -19.36 -14.09 -7.69
C SER A 115 -20.65 -14.44 -8.45
N GLU A 116 -21.26 -13.46 -9.13
CA GLU A 116 -22.46 -13.67 -9.95
C GLU A 116 -22.16 -14.56 -11.17
N GLU A 117 -21.03 -14.32 -11.85
CA GLU A 117 -20.57 -15.15 -12.96
C GLU A 117 -20.29 -16.60 -12.52
N GLU A 118 -19.64 -16.81 -11.37
CA GLU A 118 -19.40 -18.14 -10.81
C GLU A 118 -20.69 -18.87 -10.45
N LYS A 119 -21.65 -18.17 -9.84
CA LYS A 119 -22.99 -18.73 -9.55
C LYS A 119 -23.70 -19.14 -10.84
N GLN A 120 -23.61 -18.33 -11.89
CA GLN A 120 -24.22 -18.64 -13.17
C GLN A 120 -23.58 -19.85 -13.84
N ARG A 121 -22.24 -19.92 -13.88
CA ARG A 121 -21.51 -21.09 -14.38
C ARG A 121 -21.86 -22.36 -13.61
N LYS A 122 -21.98 -22.27 -12.28
CA LYS A 122 -22.39 -23.41 -11.45
C LYS A 122 -23.82 -23.86 -11.76
N LYS A 123 -24.76 -22.93 -11.96
CA LYS A 123 -26.14 -23.24 -12.36
C LYS A 123 -26.19 -23.93 -13.72
N GLU A 124 -25.44 -23.43 -14.70
CA GLU A 124 -25.38 -24.02 -16.02
C GLU A 124 -24.81 -25.44 -16.00
N ARG A 125 -23.71 -25.65 -15.26
CA ARG A 125 -23.15 -26.99 -15.05
C ARG A 125 -24.15 -27.95 -14.41
N LEU A 126 -24.90 -27.51 -13.40
CA LEU A 126 -25.92 -28.34 -12.75
C LEU A 126 -27.10 -28.66 -13.69
N ARG A 127 -27.50 -27.72 -14.56
CA ARG A 127 -28.54 -27.96 -15.57
C ARG A 127 -28.11 -29.02 -16.57
N GLN A 128 -26.86 -28.96 -17.04
CA GLN A 128 -26.31 -29.97 -17.94
C GLN A 128 -26.28 -31.36 -17.29
N GLN A 129 -25.88 -31.46 -16.02
CA GLN A 129 -25.89 -32.72 -15.27
C GLN A 129 -27.30 -33.30 -15.08
N LEU A 130 -28.30 -32.45 -14.82
CA LEU A 130 -29.69 -32.90 -14.71
C LEU A 130 -30.21 -33.43 -16.05
N GLU A 131 -29.93 -32.73 -17.15
CA GLU A 131 -30.35 -33.16 -18.49
C GLU A 131 -29.69 -34.48 -18.91
N GLU A 132 -28.45 -34.72 -18.48
CA GLU A 132 -27.74 -36.00 -18.70
C GLU A 132 -28.40 -37.15 -17.91
N LEU A 133 -28.70 -36.93 -16.62
CA LEU A 133 -29.39 -37.91 -15.78
C LEU A 133 -30.82 -38.22 -16.23
N GLU A 134 -31.54 -37.25 -16.81
CA GLU A 134 -32.88 -37.47 -17.35
C GLU A 134 -32.89 -38.32 -18.63
N LYS A 135 -31.73 -38.49 -19.28
CA LYS A 135 -31.59 -39.29 -20.51
C LYS A 135 -31.13 -40.73 -20.24
N GLU A 136 -30.74 -41.07 -19.01
CA GLU A 136 -30.43 -42.43 -18.54
C GLU A 136 -31.68 -43.15 -18.03
#